data_AF-A0A9E3GBY7-F1
#
_entry.id   AF-A0A9E3GBY7-F1
#
_cell.length_a   1.000
_cell.length_b   1.000
_cell.length_c   1.000
_cell.angle_alpha   90.00
_cell.angle_beta   90.00
_cell.angle_gamma   90.00
#
_symmetry.space_group_name_H-M   'P 1'
#
loop_
_entity.id
_entity.type
_entity.pdbx_description
1 polymer ?
#
loop_
_entity_poly.entity_id
_entity_poly.type
_entity_poly.pdbx_seq_one_letter_code
_entity_poly.pdbx_strand_id
1 'polypeptide(L)'
;MGGANAGGEPIDVAEEPPQDELPSASTSSWPPGAEPYYRPSLIAAISASVGVAVGSAGPWVTSPLVTINGLDGGKWAAAALALGAVSCVALLVELCWPRLPFNPRWAAPLAWAVAVAGVACLSYAIRTLITIMSIPRANLLGISADPAPGWGIWLLVVSSAVLLGTAAVVANQLSKYAEALPGPQVPPQVRWAKALRQAAMASPLIVAIAVIAYFGVLWDNNSDRTSFTPSPPKESWAPPSPTASDRWSTEHLVEWETRLNKSMTRLIAAMTGLSTSVTAFDYKGTAAKCTEISKVNSDLTDLLPGPDAKVTAKLKDLSGQIDAAVKACQAIGPNSFADDYRRFADELNKLGPYLSTFR
;
A
#
# COMPACT_ATOMS: atom_id res chain seq x y z
N MET A 1 -18.76 -92.20 40.76
CA MET A 1 -18.82 -90.91 41.48
C MET A 1 -17.40 -90.43 41.63
N GLY A 2 -17.03 -89.46 40.80
CA GLY A 2 -15.68 -88.91 40.73
C GLY A 2 -15.55 -87.64 41.57
N GLY A 3 -14.40 -87.48 42.21
CA GLY A 3 -13.97 -86.26 42.88
C GLY A 3 -12.45 -86.23 42.82
N ALA A 4 -11.90 -85.67 41.75
CA ALA A 4 -10.47 -85.58 41.51
C ALA A 4 -9.94 -84.21 41.97
N ASN A 5 -8.77 -84.28 42.61
CA ASN A 5 -8.05 -83.26 43.34
C ASN A 5 -7.82 -81.94 42.59
N ALA A 6 -7.94 -80.86 43.37
CA ALA A 6 -7.42 -79.54 43.06
C ALA A 6 -5.89 -79.54 43.14
N GLY A 7 -5.22 -79.44 41.99
CA GLY A 7 -3.82 -79.06 41.89
C GLY A 7 -3.75 -77.56 41.58
N GLY A 8 -3.43 -76.75 42.58
CA GLY A 8 -3.08 -75.35 42.38
C GLY A 8 -1.67 -75.24 41.82
N GLU A 9 -1.54 -74.73 40.60
CA GLU A 9 -0.25 -74.30 40.06
C GLU A 9 0.23 -73.05 40.82
N PRO A 10 1.52 -73.00 41.22
CA PRO A 10 2.11 -71.78 41.73
C PRO A 10 2.23 -70.78 40.59
N ILE A 11 1.56 -69.64 40.72
CA ILE A 11 1.75 -68.48 39.85
C ILE A 11 3.15 -67.95 40.15
N ASP A 12 4.08 -68.20 39.23
CA ASP A 12 5.39 -67.55 39.20
C ASP A 12 5.16 -66.04 39.12
N VAL A 13 5.42 -65.37 40.24
CA VAL A 13 5.49 -63.91 40.33
C VAL A 13 6.69 -63.51 39.50
N ALA A 14 6.43 -63.11 38.26
CA ALA A 14 7.43 -62.54 37.37
C ALA A 14 8.07 -61.34 38.06
N GLU A 15 9.33 -61.51 38.42
CA GLU A 15 10.23 -60.51 38.95
C GLU A 15 10.24 -59.32 37.98
N GLU A 16 9.63 -58.21 38.40
CA GLU A 16 9.61 -56.97 37.62
C GLU A 16 11.07 -56.54 37.43
N PRO A 17 11.55 -56.42 36.17
CA PRO A 17 12.94 -56.05 35.93
C PRO A 17 13.21 -54.70 36.60
N PRO A 18 14.43 -54.48 37.12
CA PRO A 18 14.80 -53.23 37.75
C PRO A 18 14.37 -52.08 36.84
N GLN A 19 13.49 -51.21 37.36
CA GLN A 19 13.15 -49.96 36.72
C GLN A 19 14.43 -49.12 36.71
N ASP A 20 15.26 -49.34 35.67
CA ASP A 20 16.34 -48.45 35.29
C ASP A 20 15.72 -47.07 35.24
N GLU A 21 16.14 -46.22 36.18
CA GLU A 21 15.77 -44.82 36.28
C GLU A 21 15.80 -44.24 34.87
N LEU A 22 14.62 -44.01 34.28
CA LEU A 22 14.52 -43.31 33.01
C LEU A 22 15.30 -42.01 33.24
N PRO A 23 16.43 -41.79 32.53
CA PRO A 23 17.32 -40.67 32.81
C PRO A 23 16.44 -39.45 32.77
N SER A 24 16.26 -38.84 33.95
CA SER A 24 15.31 -37.75 34.17
C SER A 24 15.59 -36.77 33.06
N ALA A 25 14.68 -36.70 32.08
CA ALA A 25 14.93 -36.02 30.83
C ALA A 25 15.31 -34.60 31.22
N SER A 26 16.62 -34.33 31.21
CA SER A 26 17.19 -33.11 31.75
C SER A 26 16.48 -32.04 30.98
N THR A 27 15.61 -31.31 31.67
CA THR A 27 14.79 -30.26 31.09
C THR A 27 15.80 -29.36 30.43
N SER A 28 15.90 -29.51 29.10
CA SER A 28 17.00 -28.97 28.31
C SER A 28 16.90 -27.47 28.47
N SER A 29 17.64 -26.96 29.45
CA SER A 29 17.81 -25.55 29.67
C SER A 29 18.54 -25.11 28.43
N TRP A 30 17.76 -24.54 27.52
CA TRP A 30 18.18 -23.82 26.34
C TRP A 30 19.60 -23.25 26.51
N PRO A 31 20.50 -23.42 25.52
CA PRO A 31 21.94 -23.30 25.71
C PRO A 31 22.31 -22.07 26.55
N PRO A 32 22.97 -22.26 27.72
CA PRO A 32 23.33 -21.16 28.60
C PRO A 32 24.31 -20.24 27.87
N GLY A 33 23.84 -19.02 27.53
CA GLY A 33 24.64 -18.02 26.81
C GLY A 33 23.95 -17.31 25.64
N ALA A 34 22.76 -17.74 25.21
CA ALA A 34 22.03 -17.08 24.10
C ALA A 34 21.29 -15.79 24.50
N GLU A 35 21.19 -15.47 25.80
CA GLU A 35 20.41 -14.34 26.34
C GLU A 35 20.75 -12.94 25.78
N PRO A 36 22.01 -12.58 25.46
CA PRO A 36 22.31 -11.21 25.03
C PRO A 36 21.87 -10.90 23.58
N TYR A 37 21.84 -11.91 22.70
CA TYR A 37 21.71 -11.69 21.25
C TYR A 37 20.27 -11.49 20.76
N TYR A 38 19.26 -11.82 21.57
CA TYR A 38 17.84 -11.71 21.19
C TYR A 38 17.24 -10.32 21.42
N ARG A 39 17.83 -9.50 22.30
CA ARG A 39 17.24 -8.21 22.70
C ARG A 39 17.33 -7.09 21.64
N PRO A 40 18.43 -6.91 20.90
CA PRO A 40 18.50 -5.81 19.93
C PRO A 40 17.68 -6.08 18.66
N SER A 41 17.65 -7.33 18.17
CA SER A 41 16.83 -7.71 17.02
C SER A 41 15.34 -7.59 17.32
N LEU A 42 14.91 -7.91 18.55
CA LEU A 42 13.57 -7.67 19.06
C LEU A 42 13.16 -6.20 18.91
N ILE A 43 13.97 -5.30 19.48
CA ILE A 43 13.64 -3.88 19.52
C ILE A 43 13.60 -3.33 18.09
N ALA A 44 14.54 -3.76 17.24
CA ALA A 44 14.54 -3.40 15.82
C ALA A 44 13.26 -3.88 15.11
N ALA A 45 12.86 -5.13 15.30
CA ALA A 45 11.64 -5.69 14.70
C ALA A 45 10.38 -4.95 15.17
N ILE A 46 10.21 -4.73 16.47
CA ILE A 46 9.06 -3.99 17.03
C ILE A 46 9.05 -2.56 16.49
N SER A 47 10.19 -1.87 16.50
CA SER A 47 10.29 -0.50 16.00
C SER A 47 9.95 -0.42 14.51
N ALA A 48 10.37 -1.40 13.72
CA ALA A 48 10.08 -1.47 12.29
C ALA A 48 8.59 -1.78 12.04
N SER A 49 7.98 -2.67 12.81
CA SER A 49 6.54 -2.96 12.70
C SER A 49 5.68 -1.76 13.08
N VAL A 50 6.00 -1.09 14.19
CA VAL A 50 5.36 0.18 14.57
C VAL A 50 5.58 1.22 13.48
N GLY A 51 6.79 1.28 12.93
CA GLY A 51 7.10 2.20 11.85
C GLY A 51 6.32 1.93 10.57
N VAL A 52 6.11 0.68 10.17
CA VAL A 52 5.23 0.37 9.02
C VAL A 52 3.79 0.79 9.31
N ALA A 53 3.26 0.54 10.51
CA ALA A 53 1.90 0.93 10.86
C ALA A 53 1.73 2.47 10.87
N VAL A 54 2.63 3.18 11.54
CA VAL A 54 2.63 4.64 11.67
C VAL A 54 2.93 5.30 10.32
N GLY A 55 3.86 4.77 9.54
CA GLY A 55 4.16 5.24 8.18
C GLY A 55 3.00 5.03 7.21
N SER A 56 2.23 3.95 7.37
CA SER A 56 1.03 3.70 6.56
C SER A 56 -0.13 4.64 6.91
N ALA A 57 -0.28 4.99 8.19
CA ALA A 57 -1.30 5.95 8.63
C ALA A 57 -0.88 7.42 8.40
N GLY A 58 0.42 7.67 8.30
CA GLY A 58 0.99 9.00 8.14
C GLY A 58 0.71 9.65 6.78
N PRO A 59 1.00 10.95 6.66
CA PRO A 59 0.91 11.69 5.41
C PRO A 59 1.97 11.19 4.42
N TRP A 60 1.51 10.80 3.23
CA TRP A 60 2.38 10.35 2.14
C TRP A 60 2.74 11.49 1.19
N VAL A 61 1.79 12.39 0.97
CA VAL A 61 2.00 13.63 0.20
C VAL A 61 1.56 14.79 1.07
N THR A 62 2.48 15.72 1.27
CA THR A 62 2.19 16.98 1.95
C THR A 62 2.37 18.12 0.96
N SER A 63 1.28 18.82 0.68
CA SER A 63 1.26 20.13 0.03
C SER A 63 0.75 21.14 1.07
N PRO A 64 1.17 22.42 1.01
CA PRO A 64 0.67 23.47 1.92
C PRO A 64 -0.86 23.57 1.97
N LEU A 65 -1.57 23.07 0.96
CA LEU A 65 -3.03 23.11 0.87
C LEU A 65 -3.71 21.75 1.03
N VAL A 66 -3.00 20.65 0.80
CA VAL A 66 -3.57 19.30 0.78
C VAL A 66 -2.60 18.31 1.40
N THR A 67 -3.06 17.60 2.42
CA THR A 67 -2.34 16.46 2.98
C THR A 67 -3.10 15.19 2.60
N ILE A 68 -2.46 14.31 1.85
CA ILE A 68 -3.03 13.00 1.52
C ILE A 68 -2.38 11.98 2.45
N ASN A 69 -3.19 11.42 3.34
CA ASN A 69 -2.76 10.35 4.23
C ASN A 69 -2.69 9.03 3.46
N GLY A 70 -1.82 8.13 3.91
CA GLY A 70 -1.70 6.81 3.29
C GLY A 70 -3.03 6.08 3.21
N LEU A 71 -3.86 6.15 4.25
CA LEU A 71 -5.19 5.52 4.29
C LEU A 71 -6.16 6.00 3.20
N ASP A 72 -6.00 7.23 2.70
CA ASP A 72 -6.78 7.77 1.57
C ASP A 72 -6.28 7.26 0.21
N GLY A 73 -5.13 6.57 0.16
CA GLY A 73 -4.57 5.92 -1.03
C GLY A 73 -5.37 4.71 -1.53
N GLY A 74 -6.55 4.45 -0.98
CA GLY A 74 -7.46 3.39 -1.38
C GLY A 74 -7.07 2.00 -0.88
N LYS A 75 -7.54 0.96 -1.58
CA LYS A 75 -7.41 -0.46 -1.17
C LYS A 75 -5.97 -0.91 -0.93
N TRP A 76 -5.00 -0.25 -1.55
CA TRP A 76 -3.58 -0.58 -1.42
C TRP A 76 -2.99 -0.20 -0.07
N ALA A 77 -3.44 0.91 0.53
CA ALA A 77 -2.96 1.31 1.85
C ALA A 77 -3.46 0.36 2.95
N ALA A 78 -4.71 -0.08 2.84
CA ALA A 78 -5.26 -1.12 3.70
C ALA A 78 -4.48 -2.44 3.55
N ALA A 79 -4.10 -2.81 2.32
CA ALA A 79 -3.28 -4.00 2.08
C ALA A 79 -1.86 -3.87 2.65
N ALA A 80 -1.21 -2.71 2.51
CA ALA A 80 0.11 -2.45 3.10
C ALA A 80 0.07 -2.51 4.63
N LEU A 81 -0.97 -1.95 5.24
CA LEU A 81 -1.18 -2.00 6.68
C LEU A 81 -1.46 -3.44 7.16
N ALA A 82 -2.28 -4.20 6.43
CA ALA A 82 -2.52 -5.61 6.71
C ALA A 82 -1.23 -6.45 6.60
N LEU A 83 -0.41 -6.23 5.57
CA LEU A 83 0.88 -6.89 5.40
C LEU A 83 1.86 -6.51 6.54
N GLY A 84 1.87 -5.25 6.95
CA GLY A 84 2.62 -4.76 8.11
C GLY A 84 2.18 -5.43 9.43
N ALA A 85 0.87 -5.56 9.64
CA ALA A 85 0.33 -6.23 10.81
C ALA A 85 0.65 -7.74 10.82
N VAL A 86 0.48 -8.42 9.68
CA VAL A 86 0.78 -9.85 9.54
C VAL A 86 2.27 -10.12 9.76
N SER A 87 3.15 -9.28 9.21
CA SER A 87 4.59 -9.40 9.43
C SER A 87 4.99 -9.14 10.88
N CYS A 88 4.34 -8.21 11.58
CA CYS A 88 4.52 -7.99 13.02
C CYS A 88 4.14 -9.24 13.84
N VAL A 89 2.97 -9.82 13.55
CA VAL A 89 2.51 -11.05 14.24
C VAL A 89 3.47 -12.21 13.97
N ALA A 90 3.91 -12.38 12.73
CA ALA A 90 4.86 -13.43 12.36
C ALA A 90 6.21 -13.27 13.09
N LEU A 91 6.75 -12.06 13.16
CA LEU A 91 7.98 -11.77 13.92
C LEU A 91 7.81 -11.99 15.43
N LEU A 92 6.64 -11.65 15.98
CA LEU A 92 6.31 -11.94 17.39
C LEU A 92 6.23 -13.45 17.66
N VAL A 93 5.69 -14.24 16.72
CA VAL A 93 5.65 -15.71 16.83
C VAL A 93 7.05 -16.31 16.76
N GLU A 94 7.90 -15.85 15.85
CA GLU A 94 9.31 -16.29 15.76
C GLU A 94 10.12 -15.92 16.99
N LEU A 95 9.79 -14.80 17.61
CA LEU A 95 10.49 -14.32 18.78
C LEU A 95 10.02 -15.00 20.07
N CYS A 96 8.72 -15.27 20.18
CA CYS A 96 8.17 -16.04 21.28
C CYS A 96 8.38 -17.56 21.10
N TRP A 97 9.12 -17.97 20.07
CA TRP A 97 9.40 -19.37 19.74
C TRP A 97 9.91 -20.21 20.93
N PRO A 98 10.84 -19.73 21.79
CA PRO A 98 11.31 -20.53 22.92
C PRO A 98 10.22 -20.77 23.98
N ARG A 99 9.15 -19.96 23.97
CA ARG A 99 8.05 -20.00 24.94
C ARG A 99 6.76 -20.58 24.37
N LEU A 100 6.64 -20.66 23.04
CA LEU A 100 5.49 -21.21 22.36
C LEU A 100 5.74 -22.68 22.02
N PRO A 101 4.77 -23.58 22.21
CA PRO A 101 4.84 -24.97 21.75
C PRO A 101 4.65 -25.04 20.22
N PHE A 102 5.44 -24.25 19.48
CA PHE A 102 5.29 -24.10 18.04
C PHE A 102 6.13 -25.15 17.31
N ASN A 103 5.51 -25.80 16.33
CA ASN A 103 6.12 -26.90 15.61
C ASN A 103 7.21 -26.34 14.65
N PRO A 104 8.49 -26.75 14.73
CA PRO A 104 9.60 -26.21 13.92
C PRO A 104 9.40 -26.29 12.41
N ARG A 105 8.46 -27.12 11.96
CA ARG A 105 8.04 -27.22 10.56
C ARG A 105 7.42 -25.92 10.02
N TRP A 106 6.86 -25.07 10.88
CA TRP A 106 6.21 -23.81 10.49
C TRP A 106 7.14 -22.60 10.51
N ALA A 107 8.32 -22.68 11.15
CA ALA A 107 9.24 -21.56 11.22
C ALA A 107 9.74 -21.12 9.83
N ALA A 108 10.10 -22.10 8.99
CA ALA A 108 10.60 -21.83 7.64
C ALA A 108 9.59 -21.12 6.72
N PRO A 109 8.33 -21.60 6.57
CA PRO A 109 7.35 -20.90 5.75
C PRO A 109 6.96 -19.52 6.34
N LEU A 110 6.99 -19.37 7.67
CA LEU A 110 6.70 -18.09 8.32
C LEU A 110 7.79 -17.05 8.02
N ALA A 111 9.06 -17.41 8.16
CA ALA A 111 10.19 -16.54 7.84
C ALA A 111 10.18 -16.12 6.36
N TRP A 112 9.83 -17.06 5.48
CA TRP A 112 9.68 -16.77 4.06
C TRP A 112 8.53 -15.81 3.78
N ALA A 113 7.37 -16.00 4.42
CA ALA A 113 6.22 -15.12 4.29
C ALA A 113 6.55 -13.69 4.76
N VAL A 114 7.28 -13.54 5.87
CA VAL A 114 7.76 -12.23 6.38
C VAL A 114 8.67 -11.56 5.37
N ALA A 115 9.64 -12.30 4.81
CA ALA A 115 10.55 -11.77 3.80
C ALA A 115 9.78 -11.28 2.57
N VAL A 116 8.85 -12.08 2.04
CA VAL A 116 8.02 -11.71 0.88
C VAL A 116 7.16 -10.48 1.18
N ALA A 117 6.55 -10.42 2.37
CA ALA A 117 5.76 -9.26 2.80
C ALA A 117 6.62 -7.99 2.91
N GLY A 118 7.84 -8.09 3.45
CA GLY A 118 8.79 -6.97 3.54
C GLY A 118 9.19 -6.45 2.16
N VAL A 119 9.45 -7.35 1.20
CA VAL A 119 9.77 -6.98 -0.18
C VAL A 119 8.57 -6.31 -0.87
N ALA A 120 7.37 -6.87 -0.71
CA ALA A 120 6.15 -6.31 -1.28
C ALA A 120 5.88 -4.89 -0.72
N CYS A 121 6.06 -4.69 0.59
CA CYS A 121 5.89 -3.39 1.22
C CYS A 121 6.93 -2.38 0.71
N LEU A 122 8.21 -2.77 0.66
CA LEU A 122 9.29 -1.90 0.20
C LEU A 122 9.13 -1.49 -1.26
N SER A 123 8.83 -2.45 -2.15
CA SER A 123 8.62 -2.17 -3.57
C SER A 123 7.44 -1.23 -3.82
N TYR A 124 6.35 -1.42 -3.09
CA TYR A 124 5.20 -0.52 -3.13
C TYR A 124 5.56 0.88 -2.63
N ALA A 125 6.22 0.98 -1.47
CA ALA A 125 6.62 2.27 -0.89
C ALA A 125 7.54 3.06 -1.83
N ILE A 126 8.52 2.39 -2.44
CA ILE A 126 9.42 2.98 -3.43
C ILE A 126 8.64 3.47 -4.66
N ARG A 127 7.74 2.64 -5.22
CA ARG A 127 6.94 3.01 -6.39
C ARG A 127 6.10 4.27 -6.12
N THR A 128 5.47 4.33 -4.96
CA THR A 128 4.66 5.49 -4.56
C THR A 128 5.54 6.73 -4.37
N LEU A 129 6.71 6.59 -3.73
CA LEU A 129 7.69 7.66 -3.56
C LEU A 129 8.13 8.25 -4.92
N ILE A 130 8.47 7.39 -5.89
CA ILE A 130 8.85 7.83 -7.25
C ILE A 130 7.69 8.57 -7.91
N THR A 131 6.48 8.01 -7.81
CA THR A 131 5.29 8.60 -8.43
C THR A 131 5.09 10.01 -7.90
N ILE A 132 5.24 10.22 -6.59
CA ILE A 132 5.12 11.54 -5.95
C ILE A 132 6.24 12.48 -6.43
N MET A 133 7.49 12.01 -6.47
CA MET A 133 8.62 12.82 -6.94
C MET A 133 8.57 13.14 -8.44
N SER A 134 7.87 12.33 -9.23
CA SER A 134 7.71 12.52 -10.67
C SER A 134 6.60 13.50 -11.04
N ILE A 135 5.78 13.94 -10.07
CA ILE A 135 4.75 14.94 -10.32
C ILE A 135 5.47 16.25 -10.70
N PRO A 136 5.28 16.77 -11.92
CA PRO A 136 5.94 18.00 -12.34
C PRO A 136 5.55 19.13 -11.39
N ARG A 137 6.53 19.96 -11.03
CA ARG A 137 6.34 21.15 -10.19
C ARG A 137 5.46 22.14 -10.94
N ALA A 138 4.16 22.01 -10.78
CA ALA A 138 3.20 22.97 -11.29
C ALA A 138 3.21 24.19 -10.37
N ASN A 139 3.54 25.35 -10.93
CA ASN A 139 3.38 26.63 -10.25
C ASN A 139 1.89 26.95 -10.17
N LEU A 140 1.17 26.30 -9.25
CA LEU A 140 -0.21 26.64 -8.94
C LEU A 140 -0.23 28.01 -8.28
N LEU A 141 -0.75 29.01 -8.99
CA LEU A 141 -1.01 30.38 -8.49
C LEU A 141 0.25 31.21 -8.18
N GLY A 142 1.38 30.95 -8.85
CA GLY A 142 2.62 31.71 -8.65
C GLY A 142 3.32 31.43 -7.31
N ILE A 143 2.77 30.52 -6.50
CA ILE A 143 3.39 29.99 -5.29
C ILE A 143 3.87 28.59 -5.66
N SER A 144 5.18 28.36 -5.66
CA SER A 144 5.76 27.03 -5.89
C SER A 144 5.44 26.12 -4.69
N ALA A 145 4.23 25.57 -4.67
CA ALA A 145 3.83 24.55 -3.73
C ALA A 145 4.36 23.19 -4.22
N ASP A 146 5.67 22.98 -4.06
CA ASP A 146 6.31 21.72 -4.42
C ASP A 146 5.68 20.58 -3.59
N PRO A 147 5.03 19.59 -4.23
CA PRO A 147 4.51 18.43 -3.50
C PRO A 147 5.69 17.69 -2.88
N ALA A 148 5.81 17.81 -1.57
CA ALA A 148 6.88 17.15 -0.83
C ALA A 148 6.42 15.74 -0.43
N PRO A 149 7.29 14.72 -0.57
CA PRO A 149 7.02 13.41 0.00
C PRO A 149 6.90 13.56 1.52
N GLY A 150 5.73 13.20 2.05
CA GLY A 150 5.43 13.30 3.48
C GLY A 150 6.28 12.34 4.31
N TRP A 151 6.41 12.59 5.61
CA TRP A 151 7.25 11.74 6.48
C TRP A 151 6.76 10.28 6.52
N GLY A 152 5.47 10.02 6.30
CA GLY A 152 4.89 8.68 6.37
C GLY A 152 5.51 7.73 5.36
N ILE A 153 5.76 8.21 4.14
CA ILE A 153 6.34 7.35 3.09
C ILE A 153 7.82 7.04 3.35
N TRP A 154 8.58 8.01 3.87
CA TRP A 154 9.97 7.78 4.29
C TRP A 154 10.04 6.76 5.42
N LEU A 155 9.16 6.91 6.40
CA LEU A 155 9.09 6.01 7.54
C LEU A 155 8.70 4.59 7.09
N LEU A 156 7.80 4.46 6.11
CA LEU A 156 7.46 3.18 5.49
C LEU A 156 8.65 2.53 4.77
N VAL A 157 9.41 3.29 3.99
CA VAL A 157 10.61 2.81 3.27
C VAL A 157 11.68 2.33 4.26
N VAL A 158 12.04 3.16 5.24
CA VAL A 158 13.06 2.82 6.24
C VAL A 158 12.64 1.61 7.07
N SER A 159 11.38 1.57 7.54
CA SER A 159 10.87 0.47 8.34
C SER A 159 10.82 -0.85 7.56
N SER A 160 10.46 -0.81 6.28
CA SER A 160 10.47 -1.99 5.42
C SER A 160 11.89 -2.52 5.18
N ALA A 161 12.87 -1.63 5.03
CA ALA A 161 14.28 -2.02 4.93
C ALA A 161 14.79 -2.68 6.23
N VAL A 162 14.43 -2.13 7.39
CA VAL A 162 14.75 -2.72 8.69
C VAL A 162 14.09 -4.09 8.85
N LEU A 163 12.83 -4.25 8.45
CA LEU A 163 12.14 -5.55 8.45
C LEU A 163 12.89 -6.60 7.63
N LEU A 164 13.34 -6.25 6.41
CA LEU A 164 14.15 -7.14 5.58
C LEU A 164 15.47 -7.52 6.25
N GLY A 165 16.14 -6.56 6.89
CA GLY A 165 17.35 -6.81 7.67
C GLY A 165 17.10 -7.78 8.83
N THR A 166 16.03 -7.57 9.59
CA THR A 166 15.68 -8.47 10.71
C THR A 166 15.33 -9.88 10.23
N ALA A 167 14.59 -10.02 9.13
CA ALA A 167 14.29 -11.32 8.53
C ALA A 167 15.56 -12.06 8.10
N ALA A 168 16.53 -11.36 7.50
CA ALA A 168 17.82 -11.94 7.13
C ALA A 168 18.64 -12.41 8.34
N VAL A 169 18.62 -11.65 9.45
CA VAL A 169 19.28 -12.05 10.69
C VAL A 169 18.63 -13.30 11.28
N VAL A 170 17.30 -13.34 11.37
CA VAL A 170 16.55 -14.49 11.89
C VAL A 170 16.83 -15.73 11.04
N ALA A 171 16.80 -15.62 9.72
CA ALA A 171 17.15 -16.72 8.81
C ALA A 171 18.56 -17.27 9.07
N ASN A 172 19.55 -16.39 9.29
CA ASN A 172 20.92 -16.78 9.62
C ASN A 172 21.03 -17.45 11.00
N GLN A 173 20.22 -17.03 11.98
CA GLN A 173 20.20 -17.68 13.28
C GLN A 173 19.59 -19.08 13.16
N LEU A 174 18.44 -19.22 12.50
CA LEU A 174 17.82 -20.52 12.26
C LEU A 174 18.74 -21.50 11.55
N SER A 175 19.52 -21.04 10.56
CA SER A 175 20.47 -21.93 9.88
C SER A 175 21.55 -22.44 10.82
N LYS A 176 22.07 -21.59 11.73
CA LYS A 176 23.09 -22.01 12.72
C LYS A 176 22.51 -22.98 13.75
N TYR A 177 21.27 -22.77 14.19
CA TYR A 177 20.58 -23.71 15.09
C TYR A 177 20.35 -25.07 14.43
N ALA A 178 19.95 -25.08 13.15
CA ALA A 178 19.76 -26.30 12.38
C ALA A 178 21.07 -27.09 12.21
N GLU A 179 22.20 -26.39 12.05
CA GLU A 179 23.54 -27.00 11.97
C GLU A 179 24.01 -27.56 13.33
N ALA A 180 23.60 -26.97 14.45
CA ALA A 180 24.05 -27.33 15.79
C ALA A 180 23.32 -28.53 16.41
N LEU A 181 22.16 -28.94 15.88
CA LEU A 181 21.39 -30.07 16.41
C LEU A 181 22.12 -31.40 16.13
N PRO A 182 22.64 -32.10 17.16
CA PRO A 182 23.30 -33.38 17.00
C PRO A 182 22.24 -34.48 16.87
N GLY A 183 22.03 -34.99 15.66
CA GLY A 183 21.15 -36.13 15.39
C GLY A 183 21.42 -36.71 14.02
N PRO A 184 21.07 -37.99 13.76
CA PRO A 184 21.18 -38.61 12.44
C PRO A 184 20.27 -37.86 11.47
N GLN A 185 20.84 -36.89 10.78
CA GLN A 185 20.10 -35.88 10.03
C GLN A 185 19.38 -36.52 8.85
N VAL A 186 18.07 -36.27 8.77
CA VAL A 186 17.31 -36.60 7.57
C VAL A 186 17.81 -35.64 6.46
N PRO A 187 18.34 -36.14 5.33
CA PRO A 187 18.94 -35.34 4.25
C PRO A 187 18.11 -34.16 3.69
N PRO A 188 16.76 -34.13 3.71
CA PRO A 188 16.02 -32.94 3.29
C PRO A 188 16.28 -31.73 4.19
N GLN A 189 16.67 -31.91 5.46
CA GLN A 189 16.78 -30.78 6.37
C GLN A 189 17.96 -29.84 6.08
N VAL A 190 19.10 -30.43 5.75
CA VAL A 190 20.32 -29.70 5.42
C VAL A 190 20.17 -28.95 4.10
N ARG A 191 19.48 -29.55 3.13
CA ARG A 191 19.23 -28.93 1.82
C ARG A 191 18.39 -27.66 1.94
N TRP A 192 17.34 -27.66 2.77
CA TRP A 192 16.52 -26.46 2.95
C TRP A 192 17.27 -25.36 3.69
N ALA A 193 18.06 -25.67 4.72
CA ALA A 193 18.80 -24.65 5.48
C ALA A 193 19.81 -23.92 4.57
N LYS A 194 20.47 -24.66 3.69
CA LYS A 194 21.39 -24.11 2.68
C LYS A 194 20.67 -23.25 1.64
N ALA A 195 19.49 -23.69 1.19
CA ALA A 195 18.65 -22.92 0.26
C ALA A 195 18.12 -21.63 0.91
N LEU A 196 17.72 -21.67 2.18
CA LEU A 196 17.26 -20.50 2.95
C LEU A 196 18.39 -19.49 3.15
N ARG A 197 19.60 -19.95 3.41
CA ARG A 197 20.78 -19.09 3.52
C ARG A 197 21.13 -18.43 2.17
N GLN A 198 21.03 -19.17 1.07
CA GLN A 198 21.21 -18.62 -0.28
C GLN A 198 20.11 -17.63 -0.64
N ALA A 199 18.85 -17.95 -0.34
CA ALA A 199 17.72 -17.06 -0.57
C ALA A 199 17.81 -15.77 0.26
N ALA A 200 18.24 -15.86 1.52
CA ALA A 200 18.43 -14.69 2.39
C ALA A 200 19.57 -13.78 1.90
N MET A 201 20.67 -14.36 1.39
CA MET A 201 21.77 -13.59 0.79
C MET A 201 21.40 -13.00 -0.57
N ALA A 202 20.63 -13.73 -1.37
CA ALA A 202 20.22 -13.31 -2.71
C ALA A 202 19.04 -12.32 -2.67
N SER A 203 18.17 -12.40 -1.67
CA SER A 203 16.98 -11.53 -1.53
C SER A 203 17.28 -10.04 -1.66
N PRO A 204 18.21 -9.43 -0.89
CA PRO A 204 18.49 -8.01 -1.02
C PRO A 204 19.09 -7.66 -2.39
N LEU A 205 19.89 -8.55 -2.97
CA LEU A 205 20.46 -8.37 -4.31
C LEU A 205 19.38 -8.45 -5.39
N ILE A 206 18.46 -9.41 -5.30
CA ILE A 206 17.34 -9.59 -6.23
C ILE A 206 16.39 -8.40 -6.14
N VAL A 207 16.11 -7.91 -4.93
CA VAL A 207 15.29 -6.71 -4.72
C VAL A 207 15.99 -5.49 -5.30
N ALA A 208 17.30 -5.32 -5.05
CA ALA A 208 18.07 -4.23 -5.65
C ALA A 208 18.07 -4.31 -7.18
N ILE A 209 18.30 -5.49 -7.77
CA ILE A 209 18.29 -5.71 -9.22
C ILE A 209 16.88 -5.47 -9.79
N ALA A 210 15.83 -5.98 -9.14
CA ALA A 210 14.45 -5.78 -9.60
C ALA A 210 14.06 -4.30 -9.53
N VAL A 211 14.47 -3.59 -8.48
CA VAL A 211 14.29 -2.15 -8.35
C VAL A 211 15.05 -1.42 -9.45
N ILE A 212 16.35 -1.70 -9.64
CA ILE A 212 17.18 -1.06 -10.68
C ILE A 212 16.64 -1.34 -12.09
N ALA A 213 16.25 -2.59 -12.39
CA ALA A 213 15.70 -2.97 -13.69
C ALA A 213 14.33 -2.31 -13.93
N TYR A 214 13.47 -2.25 -12.91
CA TYR A 214 12.20 -1.54 -12.98
C TYR A 214 12.42 -0.03 -13.23
N PHE A 215 13.38 0.58 -12.54
CA PHE A 215 13.77 1.98 -12.74
C PHE A 215 14.33 2.21 -14.16
N GLY A 216 15.17 1.29 -14.67
CA GLY A 216 15.70 1.37 -16.02
C GLY A 216 14.59 1.39 -17.07
N VAL A 217 13.62 0.47 -16.96
CA VAL A 217 12.47 0.40 -17.90
C VAL A 217 11.53 1.59 -17.74
N LEU A 218 11.29 2.06 -16.53
CA LEU A 218 10.38 3.19 -16.29
C LEU A 218 10.99 4.53 -16.73
N TRP A 219 12.31 4.70 -16.57
CA TRP A 219 13.03 5.88 -17.00
C TRP A 219 13.06 5.98 -18.53
N ASP A 220 13.36 4.86 -19.21
CA ASP A 220 13.44 4.79 -20.68
C ASP A 220 12.09 5.15 -21.33
N ASN A 221 10.98 4.64 -20.77
CA ASN A 221 9.63 4.95 -21.24
C ASN A 221 9.19 6.41 -21.04
N ASN A 222 9.82 7.14 -20.11
CA ASN A 222 9.49 8.55 -19.83
C ASN A 222 10.42 9.52 -20.56
N SER A 223 11.67 9.15 -20.88
CA SER A 223 12.57 9.99 -21.69
C SER A 223 12.04 10.26 -23.09
N ASP A 224 11.26 9.35 -23.66
CA ASP A 224 10.66 9.53 -24.99
C ASP A 224 9.49 10.52 -25.01
N ARG A 225 8.90 10.87 -23.85
CA ARG A 225 7.76 11.80 -23.80
C ARG A 225 8.15 13.28 -23.72
N THR A 226 9.41 13.60 -23.41
CA THR A 226 9.86 14.99 -23.29
C THR A 226 10.30 15.66 -24.59
N SER A 227 10.28 14.95 -25.73
CA SER A 227 10.76 15.50 -27.02
C SER A 227 9.65 15.98 -27.96
N PHE A 228 8.36 15.78 -27.65
CA PHE A 228 7.27 16.44 -28.38
C PHE A 228 7.09 17.88 -27.89
N THR A 229 8.09 18.71 -28.15
CA THR A 229 7.83 20.12 -28.41
C THR A 229 7.39 20.14 -29.87
N PRO A 230 6.08 20.23 -30.21
CA PRO A 230 5.70 20.40 -31.59
C PRO A 230 6.38 21.68 -32.08
N SER A 231 7.33 21.53 -33.01
CA SER A 231 7.88 22.67 -33.73
C SER A 231 6.70 23.50 -34.22
N PRO A 232 6.61 24.79 -33.85
CA PRO A 232 5.50 25.61 -34.28
C PRO A 232 5.44 25.52 -35.81
N PRO A 233 4.28 25.15 -36.39
CA PRO A 233 4.15 25.19 -37.84
C PRO A 233 4.55 26.59 -38.27
N LYS A 234 5.41 26.69 -39.28
CA LYS A 234 5.71 27.96 -39.95
C LYS A 234 4.41 28.45 -40.60
N GLU A 235 3.57 29.11 -39.81
CA GLU A 235 2.38 29.79 -40.28
C GLU A 235 2.85 30.97 -41.13
N SER A 236 2.48 30.90 -42.41
CA SER A 236 2.59 32.02 -43.33
C SER A 236 1.80 33.19 -42.76
N TRP A 237 2.47 34.32 -42.58
CA TRP A 237 1.90 35.60 -42.16
C TRP A 237 0.90 36.11 -43.21
N ALA A 238 -0.33 35.61 -43.14
CA ALA A 238 -1.50 36.37 -43.56
C ALA A 238 -2.13 36.89 -42.26
N PRO A 239 -2.32 38.22 -42.10
CA PRO A 239 -3.00 38.74 -40.93
C PRO A 239 -4.41 38.12 -40.88
N PRO A 240 -4.76 37.35 -39.85
CA PRO A 240 -6.10 36.82 -39.72
C PRO A 240 -7.05 38.00 -39.56
N SER A 241 -8.15 37.99 -40.31
CA SER A 241 -9.29 38.85 -40.03
C SER A 241 -9.65 38.69 -38.54
N PRO A 242 -9.93 39.79 -37.79
CA PRO A 242 -10.18 39.72 -36.35
C PRO A 242 -11.38 38.82 -36.08
N THR A 243 -11.09 37.57 -35.72
CA THR A 243 -12.10 36.62 -35.27
C THR A 243 -12.41 36.93 -33.81
N ALA A 244 -13.57 36.48 -33.33
CA ALA A 244 -14.17 36.90 -32.06
C ALA A 244 -13.29 36.72 -30.79
N SER A 245 -12.09 36.13 -30.89
CA SER A 245 -11.09 36.06 -29.81
C SER A 245 -10.48 37.42 -29.43
N ASP A 246 -10.52 38.42 -30.32
CA ASP A 246 -10.00 39.78 -30.01
C ASP A 246 -10.91 40.60 -29.07
N ARG A 247 -12.02 40.02 -28.59
CA ARG A 247 -13.05 40.75 -27.83
C ARG A 247 -12.99 40.56 -26.30
N TRP A 248 -12.12 39.69 -25.80
CA TRP A 248 -11.93 39.55 -24.35
C TRP A 248 -10.88 40.56 -23.90
N SER A 249 -11.28 41.55 -23.10
CA SER A 249 -10.29 42.39 -22.41
C SER A 249 -9.46 41.51 -21.47
N THR A 250 -8.21 41.88 -21.22
CA THR A 250 -7.34 41.20 -20.25
C THR A 250 -8.01 41.10 -18.87
N GLU A 251 -8.79 42.11 -18.49
CA GLU A 251 -9.58 42.14 -17.27
C GLU A 251 -10.65 41.03 -17.23
N HIS A 252 -11.42 40.87 -18.32
CA HIS A 252 -12.42 39.80 -18.41
C HIS A 252 -11.81 38.40 -18.40
N LEU A 253 -10.62 38.22 -19.00
CA LEU A 253 -9.93 36.93 -18.98
C LEU A 253 -9.49 36.54 -17.56
N VAL A 254 -8.91 37.49 -16.81
CA VAL A 254 -8.48 37.27 -15.42
C VAL A 254 -9.67 36.99 -14.50
N GLU A 255 -10.78 37.72 -14.68
CA GLU A 255 -12.01 37.49 -13.91
C GLU A 255 -12.58 36.10 -14.21
N TRP A 256 -12.65 35.72 -15.49
CA TRP A 256 -13.16 34.41 -15.91
C TRP A 256 -12.30 33.27 -15.35
N GLU A 257 -10.97 33.37 -15.44
CA GLU A 257 -10.04 32.37 -14.90
C GLU A 257 -10.17 32.24 -13.38
N THR A 258 -10.30 33.38 -12.68
CA THR A 258 -10.51 33.41 -11.23
C THR A 258 -11.81 32.69 -10.84
N ARG A 259 -12.89 32.93 -11.58
CA ARG A 259 -14.18 32.24 -11.36
C ARG A 259 -14.07 30.75 -11.67
N LEU A 260 -13.43 30.36 -12.77
CA LEU A 260 -13.21 28.97 -13.13
C LEU A 260 -12.45 28.23 -12.04
N ASN A 261 -11.31 28.77 -11.59
CA ASN A 261 -10.48 28.17 -10.56
C ASN A 261 -11.23 28.02 -9.22
N LYS A 262 -12.04 29.01 -8.86
CA LYS A 262 -12.90 28.96 -7.67
C LYS A 262 -13.95 27.85 -7.78
N SER A 263 -14.62 27.72 -8.93
CA SER A 263 -15.60 26.66 -9.17
C SER A 263 -14.94 25.28 -9.17
N MET A 264 -13.79 25.11 -9.82
CA MET A 264 -13.04 23.84 -9.84
C MET A 264 -12.56 23.43 -8.43
N THR A 265 -12.10 24.39 -7.62
CA THR A 265 -11.70 24.12 -6.23
C THR A 265 -12.88 23.63 -5.39
N ARG A 266 -14.05 24.27 -5.55
CA ARG A 266 -15.30 23.84 -4.89
C ARG A 266 -15.74 22.46 -5.37
N LEU A 267 -15.60 22.17 -6.67
CA LEU A 267 -15.94 20.87 -7.24
C LEU A 267 -15.08 19.77 -6.59
N ILE A 268 -13.76 19.97 -6.51
CA ILE A 268 -12.83 19.02 -5.88
C ILE A 268 -13.20 18.81 -4.41
N ALA A 269 -13.41 19.89 -3.65
CA ALA A 269 -13.80 19.80 -2.24
C ALA A 269 -15.13 19.04 -2.05
N ALA A 270 -16.12 19.29 -2.91
CA ALA A 270 -17.40 18.61 -2.88
C ALA A 270 -17.27 17.12 -3.24
N MET A 271 -16.47 16.77 -4.25
CA MET A 271 -16.19 15.37 -4.62
C MET A 271 -15.44 14.61 -3.51
N THR A 272 -14.45 15.24 -2.86
CA THR A 272 -13.76 14.65 -1.70
C THR A 272 -14.74 14.41 -0.55
N GLY A 273 -15.55 15.41 -0.21
CA GLY A 273 -16.57 15.27 0.82
C GLY A 273 -17.62 14.20 0.50
N LEU A 274 -18.00 14.06 -0.77
CA LEU A 274 -18.88 13.00 -1.23
C LEU A 274 -18.27 11.61 -1.03
N SER A 275 -16.98 11.44 -1.37
CA SER A 275 -16.27 10.18 -1.13
C SER A 275 -16.27 9.81 0.35
N THR A 276 -16.03 10.78 1.25
CA THR A 276 -16.09 10.57 2.70
C THR A 276 -17.50 10.20 3.18
N SER A 277 -18.55 10.87 2.69
CA SER A 277 -19.93 10.54 3.07
C SER A 277 -20.36 9.15 2.58
N VAL A 278 -19.97 8.76 1.37
CA VAL A 278 -20.27 7.43 0.80
C VAL A 278 -19.58 6.33 1.61
N THR A 279 -18.31 6.49 1.98
CA THR A 279 -17.58 5.48 2.77
C THR A 279 -18.08 5.39 4.20
N ALA A 280 -18.60 6.47 4.77
CA ALA A 280 -19.25 6.50 6.07
C ALA A 280 -20.71 5.98 6.06
N PHE A 281 -21.26 5.61 4.89
CA PHE A 281 -22.68 5.27 4.70
C PHE A 281 -23.63 6.39 5.17
N ASP A 282 -23.19 7.65 5.12
CA ASP A 282 -24.00 8.83 5.43
C ASP A 282 -24.79 9.27 4.20
N TYR A 283 -25.97 8.68 4.01
CA TYR A 283 -26.86 8.98 2.89
C TYR A 283 -27.30 10.45 2.85
N LYS A 284 -27.49 11.08 4.03
CA LYS A 284 -27.90 12.48 4.11
C LYS A 284 -26.75 13.40 3.70
N GLY A 285 -25.53 13.11 4.17
CA GLY A 285 -24.31 13.80 3.73
C GLY A 285 -24.04 13.62 2.24
N THR A 286 -24.25 12.40 1.72
CA THR A 286 -24.10 12.08 0.29
C THR A 286 -25.07 12.90 -0.56
N ALA A 287 -26.36 12.94 -0.22
CA ALA A 287 -27.35 13.74 -0.93
C ALA A 287 -27.05 15.25 -0.89
N ALA A 288 -26.59 15.76 0.27
CA ALA A 288 -26.18 17.14 0.42
C ALA A 288 -24.97 17.48 -0.48
N LYS A 289 -23.96 16.60 -0.52
CA LYS A 289 -22.77 16.77 -1.35
C LYS A 289 -23.09 16.68 -2.84
N CYS A 290 -24.03 15.84 -3.26
CA CYS A 290 -24.44 15.81 -4.66
C CYS A 290 -25.25 17.04 -5.09
N THR A 291 -26.01 17.65 -4.16
CA THR A 291 -26.63 18.96 -4.38
C THR A 291 -25.56 20.06 -4.52
N GLU A 292 -24.50 20.00 -3.71
CA GLU A 292 -23.37 20.92 -3.80
C GLU A 292 -22.64 20.80 -5.14
N ILE A 293 -22.35 19.58 -5.62
CA ILE A 293 -21.75 19.33 -6.94
C ILE A 293 -22.64 19.87 -8.06
N SER A 294 -23.95 19.65 -7.99
CA SER A 294 -24.90 20.18 -8.96
C SER A 294 -24.87 21.71 -9.03
N LYS A 295 -24.79 22.38 -7.87
CA LYS A 295 -24.65 23.83 -7.80
C LYS A 295 -23.34 24.31 -8.43
N VAL A 296 -22.23 23.63 -8.15
CA VAL A 296 -20.93 23.94 -8.77
C VAL A 296 -20.97 23.71 -10.29
N ASN A 297 -21.72 22.72 -10.77
CA ASN A 297 -21.90 22.51 -12.20
C ASN A 297 -22.67 23.65 -12.87
N SER A 298 -23.70 24.18 -12.21
CA SER A 298 -24.40 25.39 -12.66
C SER A 298 -23.43 26.58 -12.73
N ASP A 299 -22.61 26.78 -11.69
CA ASP A 299 -21.59 27.85 -11.67
C ASP A 299 -20.56 27.70 -12.81
N LEU A 300 -20.23 26.46 -13.22
CA LEU A 300 -19.34 26.17 -14.37
C LEU A 300 -20.06 26.42 -15.71
N THR A 301 -21.34 26.10 -15.80
CA THR A 301 -22.15 26.34 -17.01
C THR A 301 -22.32 27.83 -17.26
N ASP A 302 -22.46 28.63 -16.19
CA ASP A 302 -22.54 30.10 -16.25
C ASP A 302 -21.25 30.76 -16.75
N LEU A 303 -20.14 30.02 -16.83
CA LEU A 303 -18.88 30.48 -17.42
C LEU A 303 -18.81 30.27 -18.94
N LEU A 304 -19.85 29.70 -19.55
CA LEU A 304 -19.94 29.53 -21.00
C LEU A 304 -20.59 30.76 -21.66
N PRO A 305 -20.05 31.25 -22.80
CA PRO A 305 -18.88 30.73 -23.52
C PRO A 305 -17.55 31.14 -22.86
N GLY A 306 -16.54 30.28 -23.00
CA GLY A 306 -15.17 30.58 -22.57
C GLY A 306 -14.42 31.46 -23.58
N PRO A 307 -13.15 31.82 -23.29
CA PRO A 307 -12.34 32.72 -24.10
C PRO A 307 -12.03 32.17 -25.50
N ASP A 308 -12.00 30.85 -25.65
CA ASP A 308 -11.85 30.18 -26.93
C ASP A 308 -12.85 29.03 -27.12
N ALA A 309 -13.05 28.64 -28.38
CA ALA A 309 -14.00 27.60 -28.76
C ALA A 309 -13.62 26.21 -28.22
N LYS A 310 -12.33 25.91 -28.06
CA LYS A 310 -11.84 24.61 -27.55
C LYS A 310 -12.10 24.49 -26.05
N VAL A 311 -11.81 25.54 -25.28
CA VAL A 311 -12.11 25.63 -23.84
C VAL A 311 -13.62 25.58 -23.62
N THR A 312 -14.39 26.30 -24.42
CA THR A 312 -15.86 26.23 -24.41
C THR A 312 -16.37 24.81 -24.65
N ALA A 313 -15.84 24.12 -25.67
CA ALA A 313 -16.24 22.74 -25.96
C ALA A 313 -15.87 21.78 -24.82
N LYS A 314 -14.65 21.88 -24.27
CA LYS A 314 -14.20 21.04 -23.14
C LYS A 314 -14.99 21.29 -21.87
N LEU A 315 -15.27 22.55 -21.55
CA LEU A 315 -16.02 22.93 -20.35
C LEU A 315 -17.49 22.47 -20.46
N LYS A 316 -18.09 22.58 -21.66
CA LYS A 316 -19.41 22.03 -21.96
C LYS A 316 -19.46 20.50 -21.80
N ASP A 317 -18.44 19.80 -22.29
CA ASP A 317 -18.34 18.34 -22.17
C ASP A 317 -18.15 17.91 -20.71
N LEU A 318 -17.26 18.57 -19.96
CA LEU A 318 -17.08 18.38 -18.52
C LEU A 318 -18.41 18.60 -17.76
N SER A 319 -19.12 19.69 -18.07
CA SER A 319 -20.42 20.00 -17.45
C SER A 319 -21.46 18.89 -17.70
N GLY A 320 -21.49 18.32 -18.91
CA GLY A 320 -22.37 17.20 -19.24
C GLY A 320 -22.04 15.92 -18.48
N GLN A 321 -20.74 15.63 -18.30
CA GLN A 321 -20.30 14.48 -17.49
C GLN A 321 -20.62 14.67 -16.01
N ILE A 322 -20.48 15.89 -15.47
CA ILE A 322 -20.84 16.18 -14.08
C ILE A 322 -22.35 16.00 -13.88
N ASP A 323 -23.20 16.46 -14.82
CA ASP A 323 -24.65 16.26 -14.74
C ASP A 323 -25.03 14.77 -14.75
N ALA A 324 -24.37 13.97 -15.59
CA ALA A 324 -24.56 12.52 -15.62
C ALA A 324 -24.21 11.87 -14.26
N ALA A 325 -23.07 12.27 -13.67
CA ALA A 325 -22.63 11.80 -12.36
C ALA A 325 -23.57 12.26 -11.23
N VAL A 326 -24.03 13.51 -11.26
CA VAL A 326 -25.01 14.05 -10.29
C VAL A 326 -26.32 13.28 -10.36
N LYS A 327 -26.82 13.00 -11.57
CA LYS A 327 -28.04 12.21 -11.77
C LYS A 327 -27.90 10.78 -11.24
N ALA A 328 -26.74 10.17 -11.45
CA ALA A 328 -26.42 8.85 -10.88
C ALA A 328 -26.33 8.91 -9.35
N CYS A 329 -25.72 9.96 -8.79
CA CYS A 329 -25.65 10.14 -7.34
C CYS A 329 -27.02 10.35 -6.69
N GLN A 330 -27.90 11.14 -7.31
CA GLN A 330 -29.25 11.38 -6.79
C GLN A 330 -30.11 10.11 -6.75
N ALA A 331 -29.75 9.08 -7.51
CA ALA A 331 -30.37 7.75 -7.43
C ALA A 331 -29.90 6.92 -6.22
N ILE A 332 -28.85 7.35 -5.51
CA ILE A 332 -28.34 6.69 -4.30
C ILE A 332 -29.18 7.08 -3.09
N GLY A 333 -29.80 6.09 -2.46
CA GLY A 333 -30.60 6.20 -1.24
C GLY A 333 -30.51 4.94 -0.39
N PRO A 334 -31.31 4.85 0.69
CA PRO A 334 -31.25 3.74 1.66
C PRO A 334 -31.54 2.37 1.04
N ASN A 335 -32.29 2.34 -0.07
CA ASN A 335 -32.70 1.14 -0.78
C ASN A 335 -31.85 0.86 -2.03
N SER A 336 -30.78 1.62 -2.26
CA SER A 336 -29.93 1.46 -3.44
C SER A 336 -29.08 0.20 -3.34
N PHE A 337 -28.97 -0.50 -4.47
CA PHE A 337 -28.22 -1.74 -4.57
C PHE A 337 -26.78 -1.48 -5.02
N ALA A 338 -25.94 -2.52 -4.96
CA ALA A 338 -24.55 -2.45 -5.43
C ALA A 338 -24.41 -1.91 -6.87
N ASP A 339 -25.43 -2.13 -7.72
CA ASP A 339 -25.45 -1.67 -9.10
C ASP A 339 -25.56 -0.13 -9.21
N ASP A 340 -26.29 0.53 -8.30
CA ASP A 340 -26.41 2.00 -8.30
C ASP A 340 -25.07 2.66 -7.92
N TYR A 341 -24.37 2.10 -6.92
CA TYR A 341 -23.04 2.53 -6.55
C TYR A 341 -22.02 2.29 -7.65
N ARG A 342 -22.11 1.14 -8.34
CA ARG A 342 -21.23 0.83 -9.47
C ARG A 342 -21.43 1.80 -10.62
N ARG A 343 -22.69 2.08 -10.97
CA ARG A 343 -23.04 3.05 -12.00
C ARG A 343 -22.52 4.44 -11.65
N PHE A 344 -22.69 4.87 -10.40
CA PHE A 344 -22.16 6.14 -9.94
C PHE A 344 -20.62 6.21 -10.01
N ALA A 345 -19.93 5.16 -9.57
CA ALA A 345 -18.48 5.06 -9.66
C ALA A 345 -17.98 5.09 -11.12
N ASP A 346 -18.70 4.43 -12.03
CA ASP A 346 -18.37 4.43 -13.46
C ASP A 346 -18.52 5.84 -14.06
N GLU A 347 -19.55 6.61 -13.68
CA GLU A 347 -19.68 8.01 -14.12
C GLU A 347 -18.57 8.91 -13.52
N LEU A 348 -18.21 8.73 -12.25
CA LEU A 348 -17.09 9.47 -11.65
C LEU A 348 -15.75 9.17 -12.34
N ASN A 349 -15.50 7.92 -12.71
CA ASN A 349 -14.27 7.54 -13.40
C ASN A 349 -14.13 8.23 -14.76
N LYS A 350 -15.24 8.55 -15.44
CA LYS A 350 -15.23 9.32 -16.69
C LYS A 350 -14.80 10.77 -16.50
N LEU A 351 -14.92 11.35 -15.30
CA LEU A 351 -14.49 12.72 -15.01
C LEU A 351 -12.97 12.86 -14.89
N GLY A 352 -12.26 11.79 -14.50
CA GLY A 352 -10.82 11.81 -14.25
C GLY A 352 -9.98 12.45 -15.36
N PRO A 353 -10.12 12.04 -16.64
CA PRO A 353 -9.39 12.62 -17.78
C PRO A 353 -9.64 14.12 -17.98
N TYR A 354 -10.83 14.61 -17.66
CA TYR A 354 -11.17 16.03 -17.82
C TYR A 354 -10.54 16.87 -16.72
N LEU A 355 -10.61 16.40 -15.47
CA LEU A 355 -10.01 17.10 -14.33
C LEU A 355 -8.49 17.25 -14.49
N SER A 356 -7.81 16.27 -15.08
CA SER A 356 -6.38 16.40 -15.40
C SER A 356 -6.07 17.40 -16.51
N THR A 357 -7.04 17.74 -17.36
CA THR A 357 -6.85 18.66 -18.48
C THR A 357 -6.92 20.13 -18.05
N PHE A 358 -7.60 20.41 -16.94
CA PHE A 358 -7.73 21.75 -16.36
C PHE A 358 -6.76 22.01 -15.20
N ARG A 359 -5.77 21.12 -15.00
CA ARG A 359 -4.74 21.20 -13.96
C ARG A 359 -3.39 21.53 -14.57
#